data_AF-A0A220U4L5-F1
#
_entry.id   AF-A0A220U4L5-F1
#
_cell.length_a   1.000
_cell.length_b   1.000
_cell.length_c   1.000
_cell.angle_alpha   90.00
_cell.angle_beta   90.00
_cell.angle_gamma   90.00
#
_symmetry.space_group_name_H-M   'P 1'
#
loop_
_entity.id
_entity.type
_entity.pdbx_description
1 polymer ?
#
loop_
_entity_poly.entity_id
_entity_poly.type
_entity_poly.pdbx_seq_one_letter_code
_entity_poly.pdbx_strand_id
1 'polypeptide(L)'
;MFSNAGNSMDNSKRLNTYGEKLTMPETFQKIGYAHQETSQSISIDKEKVQENFMHYHKKCIQFQERFDQYIEEFEQKRYMSPVELMVCTHYRDINYLFNELFNRIERFNSELLQISEWKYCRCFGDKNIKHLLVKRHLYKNSHEHYFNGSAVLDVVAMIRCHVTYFEWQDTDLTENFGVYLESNQLEQVELELLGIYLLDPTEYFQAVEDYATRATSKSMMEHTIILNRLHRFATGMLGWTINNLAAKPGDSDD
;
A
#
# COMPACT_ATOMS: atom_id res chain seq x y z
N MET A 1 41.09 0.82 51.85
CA MET A 1 40.96 2.29 51.90
C MET A 1 40.57 2.77 50.50
N PHE A 2 39.38 3.38 50.40
CA PHE A 2 38.90 4.45 49.48
C PHE A 2 39.50 4.55 48.06
N SER A 3 38.70 4.36 47.00
CA SER A 3 37.82 5.34 46.30
C SER A 3 38.51 5.85 45.02
N ASN A 4 38.14 5.41 43.81
CA ASN A 4 37.00 5.77 42.94
C ASN A 4 37.34 6.87 41.89
N ALA A 5 36.83 6.64 40.67
CA ALA A 5 36.46 7.58 39.60
C ALA A 5 37.26 7.53 38.29
N GLY A 6 36.56 7.20 37.20
CA GLY A 6 37.05 7.34 35.83
C GLY A 6 36.20 6.59 34.79
N ASN A 7 34.90 6.89 34.72
CA ASN A 7 33.98 6.44 33.67
C ASN A 7 34.49 6.82 32.27
N SER A 8 34.47 5.88 31.33
CA SER A 8 34.33 6.19 29.90
C SER A 8 33.21 5.33 29.34
N MET A 9 32.09 5.98 29.07
CA MET A 9 30.89 5.42 28.47
C MET A 9 31.17 5.09 27.01
N ASP A 10 31.15 3.80 26.65
CA ASP A 10 31.02 3.39 25.26
C ASP A 10 29.53 3.44 24.86
N ASN A 11 29.28 4.30 23.88
CA ASN A 11 27.98 4.85 23.51
C ASN A 11 27.33 3.93 22.47
N SER A 12 27.08 2.67 22.85
CA SER A 12 26.17 1.81 22.10
C SER A 12 24.78 2.44 22.14
N LYS A 13 24.38 3.05 21.02
CA LYS A 13 23.05 3.63 20.83
C LYS A 13 22.01 2.54 21.08
N ARG A 14 21.45 2.58 22.29
CA ARG A 14 20.28 1.81 22.70
C ARG A 14 19.14 2.16 21.76
N LEU A 15 18.58 1.14 21.10
CA LEU A 15 17.21 1.17 20.61
C LEU A 15 16.31 1.61 21.77
N ASN A 16 15.93 2.88 21.75
CA ASN A 16 15.07 3.48 22.77
C ASN A 16 13.64 2.96 22.54
N THR A 17 13.34 1.85 23.20
CA THR A 17 11.99 1.35 23.41
C THR A 17 11.38 1.96 24.67
N TYR A 18 10.04 2.12 24.66
CA TYR A 18 9.15 2.41 25.80
C TYR A 18 8.79 3.89 26.09
N GLY A 19 7.72 4.38 25.43
CA GLY A 19 6.81 5.39 26.03
C GLY A 19 6.42 6.61 25.19
N GLU A 20 7.15 6.94 24.13
CA GLU A 20 6.88 8.13 23.32
C GLU A 20 5.80 7.88 22.26
N LYS A 21 4.83 8.80 22.16
CA LYS A 21 3.90 8.83 21.03
C LYS A 21 4.70 9.21 19.80
N LEU A 22 4.87 8.27 18.87
CA LEU A 22 5.50 8.57 17.61
C LEU A 22 4.54 9.35 16.73
N THR A 23 5.05 10.43 16.15
CA THR A 23 4.41 11.13 15.05
C THR A 23 4.44 10.27 13.78
N MET A 24 3.66 10.64 12.76
CA MET A 24 3.68 9.95 11.48
C MET A 24 5.10 9.92 10.85
N PRO A 25 5.82 11.06 10.75
CA PRO A 25 7.18 11.04 10.19
C PRO A 25 8.13 10.14 10.97
N GLU A 26 8.10 10.18 12.30
CA GLU A 26 8.95 9.33 13.15
C GLU A 26 8.64 7.84 12.98
N THR A 27 7.37 7.49 12.75
CA THR A 27 7.00 6.09 12.49
C THR A 27 7.50 5.63 11.13
N PHE A 28 7.34 6.46 10.09
CA PHE A 28 7.90 6.19 8.77
C PHE A 28 9.42 6.02 8.81
N GLN A 29 10.11 6.92 9.51
CA GLN A 29 11.56 6.87 9.67
C GLN A 29 12.02 5.60 10.41
N LYS A 30 11.38 5.27 11.54
CA LYS A 30 11.74 4.10 12.35
C LYS A 30 11.54 2.79 11.61
N ILE A 31 10.43 2.65 10.87
CA ILE A 31 10.18 1.46 10.05
C ILE A 31 11.20 1.40 8.91
N GLY A 32 11.52 2.54 8.28
CA GLY A 32 12.60 2.63 7.28
C GLY A 32 13.93 2.12 7.82
N TYR A 33 14.40 2.63 8.95
CA TYR A 33 15.64 2.14 9.58
C TYR A 33 15.58 0.64 9.89
N ALA A 34 14.47 0.14 10.45
CA ALA A 34 14.33 -1.28 10.76
C ALA A 34 14.39 -2.17 9.50
N HIS A 35 13.78 -1.73 8.40
CA HIS A 35 13.87 -2.44 7.12
C HIS A 35 15.30 -2.44 6.59
N GLN A 36 15.98 -1.29 6.61
CA GLN A 36 17.36 -1.18 6.15
C GLN A 36 18.31 -2.05 6.98
N GLU A 37 18.18 -2.05 8.30
CA GLU A 37 19.02 -2.83 9.22
C GLU A 37 18.81 -4.35 9.09
N THR A 38 17.60 -4.78 8.72
CA THR A 38 17.24 -6.21 8.61
C THR A 38 17.20 -6.71 7.17
N SER A 39 17.57 -5.88 6.21
CA SER A 39 17.54 -6.20 4.79
C SER A 39 18.58 -7.26 4.42
N GLN A 40 18.14 -8.24 3.64
CA GLN A 40 18.95 -9.32 3.09
C GLN A 40 18.58 -9.52 1.62
N SER A 41 19.58 -9.55 0.74
CA SER A 41 19.38 -9.93 -0.65
C SER A 41 19.24 -11.44 -0.77
N ILE A 42 18.16 -11.90 -1.40
CA ILE A 42 17.93 -13.30 -1.70
C ILE A 42 17.70 -13.49 -3.21
N SER A 43 18.16 -14.61 -3.75
CA SER A 43 17.89 -14.95 -5.16
C SER A 43 16.39 -15.12 -5.40
N ILE A 44 15.91 -14.62 -6.53
CA ILE A 44 14.49 -14.65 -6.90
C ILE A 44 14.23 -15.78 -7.89
N ASP A 45 13.17 -16.54 -7.62
CA ASP A 45 12.50 -17.36 -8.61
C ASP A 45 11.59 -16.46 -9.47
N LYS A 46 12.16 -15.89 -10.55
CA LYS A 46 11.50 -14.89 -11.38
C LYS A 46 10.26 -15.46 -12.05
N GLU A 47 10.36 -16.70 -12.51
CA GLU A 47 9.31 -17.42 -13.21
C GLU A 47 8.09 -17.55 -12.31
N LYS A 48 8.28 -17.93 -11.05
CA LYS A 48 7.19 -18.02 -10.07
C LYS A 48 6.57 -16.66 -9.75
N VAL A 49 7.38 -15.61 -9.61
CA VAL A 49 6.86 -14.25 -9.37
C VAL A 49 6.04 -13.78 -10.57
N GLN A 50 6.55 -13.94 -11.79
CA GLN A 50 5.84 -13.60 -13.02
C GLN A 50 4.54 -14.40 -13.18
N GLU A 51 4.54 -15.70 -12.87
CA GLU A 51 3.33 -16.52 -12.92
C GLU A 51 2.24 -15.99 -11.97
N ASN A 52 2.62 -15.62 -10.73
CA ASN A 52 1.70 -15.04 -9.77
C ASN A 52 1.12 -13.70 -10.27
N PHE A 53 1.96 -12.84 -10.85
CA PHE A 53 1.52 -11.56 -11.41
C PHE A 53 0.67 -11.72 -12.67
N MET A 54 0.95 -12.71 -13.50
CA MET A 54 0.10 -13.05 -14.64
C MET A 54 -1.28 -13.55 -14.19
N HIS A 55 -1.34 -14.36 -13.12
CA HIS A 55 -2.61 -14.78 -12.53
C HIS A 55 -3.39 -13.58 -11.97
N TYR A 56 -2.72 -12.68 -11.26
CA TYR A 56 -3.32 -11.45 -10.76
C TYR A 56 -3.80 -10.54 -11.89
N HIS A 57 -2.99 -10.34 -12.94
CA HIS A 57 -3.36 -9.56 -14.12
C HIS A 57 -4.63 -10.11 -14.78
N LYS A 58 -4.69 -11.43 -14.99
CA LYS A 58 -5.89 -12.09 -15.52
C LYS A 58 -7.11 -11.87 -14.63
N LYS A 59 -6.94 -11.93 -13.31
CA LYS A 59 -8.02 -11.62 -12.35
C LYS A 59 -8.48 -10.16 -12.48
N CYS A 60 -7.57 -9.21 -12.65
CA CYS A 60 -7.92 -7.81 -12.87
C CYS A 60 -8.68 -7.58 -14.19
N ILE A 61 -8.31 -8.28 -15.27
CA ILE A 61 -9.07 -8.26 -16.53
C ILE A 61 -10.49 -8.77 -16.30
N GLN A 62 -10.64 -9.91 -15.60
CA GLN A 62 -11.97 -10.45 -15.28
C GLN A 62 -12.80 -9.49 -14.42
N PHE A 63 -12.17 -8.75 -13.49
CA PHE A 63 -12.84 -7.71 -12.73
C PHE A 63 -13.30 -6.55 -13.61
N GLN A 64 -12.48 -6.10 -14.55
CA GLN A 64 -12.86 -5.04 -15.48
C GLN A 64 -14.04 -5.49 -16.36
N GLU A 65 -13.95 -6.67 -16.99
CA GLU A 65 -15.05 -7.21 -17.82
C GLU A 65 -16.36 -7.34 -17.04
N ARG A 66 -16.29 -7.82 -15.80
CA ARG A 66 -17.47 -7.97 -14.96
C ARG A 66 -17.99 -6.62 -14.46
N PHE A 67 -17.11 -5.65 -14.25
CA PHE A 67 -17.49 -4.28 -13.90
C PHE A 67 -18.24 -3.62 -15.05
N ASP A 68 -17.76 -3.74 -16.28
CA ASP A 68 -18.41 -3.23 -17.48
C ASP A 68 -19.83 -3.80 -17.62
N GLN A 69 -20.01 -5.11 -17.39
CA GLN A 69 -21.34 -5.74 -17.35
C GLN A 69 -22.26 -5.10 -16.30
N TYR A 70 -21.78 -4.84 -15.09
CA TYR A 70 -22.59 -4.17 -14.06
C TYR A 70 -22.97 -2.75 -14.48
N ILE A 71 -22.08 -2.00 -15.13
CA ILE A 71 -22.40 -0.68 -15.67
C ILE A 71 -23.52 -0.76 -16.70
N GLU A 72 -23.40 -1.65 -17.68
CA GLU A 72 -24.45 -1.85 -18.69
C GLU A 72 -25.79 -2.23 -18.06
N GLU A 73 -25.80 -3.16 -17.10
CA GLU A 73 -27.01 -3.58 -16.37
C GLU A 73 -27.64 -2.42 -15.57
N PHE A 74 -26.83 -1.53 -15.01
CA PHE A 74 -27.30 -0.39 -14.23
C PHE A 74 -27.85 0.72 -15.14
N GLU A 75 -27.15 1.06 -16.21
CA GLU A 75 -27.55 2.11 -17.16
C GLU A 75 -28.83 1.77 -17.93
N GLN A 76 -29.11 0.48 -18.16
CA GLN A 76 -30.36 0.02 -18.79
C GLN A 76 -31.61 0.22 -17.91
N LYS A 77 -31.46 0.49 -16.61
CA LYS A 77 -32.60 0.65 -15.70
C LYS A 77 -33.26 2.01 -15.91
N ARG A 78 -34.59 1.98 -16.08
CA ARG A 78 -35.42 3.20 -16.11
C ARG A 78 -35.30 4.02 -14.82
N TYR A 79 -35.12 3.36 -13.69
CA TYR A 79 -34.92 3.97 -12.38
C TYR A 79 -33.73 3.29 -11.70
N MET A 80 -32.59 3.95 -11.71
CA MET A 80 -31.41 3.52 -10.97
C MET A 80 -31.55 3.84 -9.49
N SER A 81 -31.07 2.94 -8.64
CA SER A 81 -30.87 3.23 -7.22
C SER A 81 -29.72 4.25 -7.04
N PRO A 82 -29.65 4.93 -5.88
CA PRO A 82 -28.50 5.78 -5.55
C PRO A 82 -27.14 5.07 -5.64
N VAL A 83 -27.07 3.78 -5.31
CA VAL A 83 -25.83 3.00 -5.40
C VAL A 83 -25.46 2.74 -6.86
N GLU A 84 -26.43 2.34 -7.68
CA GLU A 84 -26.23 2.06 -9.11
C GLU A 84 -25.75 3.31 -9.84
N LEU A 85 -26.44 4.44 -9.61
CA LEU A 85 -26.06 5.72 -10.19
C LEU A 85 -24.63 6.12 -9.79
N MET A 86 -24.29 5.97 -8.51
CA MET A 86 -22.95 6.30 -8.00
C MET A 86 -21.87 5.43 -8.65
N VAL A 87 -22.10 4.12 -8.77
CA VAL A 87 -21.16 3.22 -9.46
C VAL A 87 -20.96 3.64 -10.92
N CYS A 88 -22.02 4.02 -11.62
CA CYS A 88 -21.92 4.56 -12.99
C CYS A 88 -21.09 5.85 -13.03
N THR A 89 -21.26 6.76 -12.06
CA THR A 89 -20.46 7.99 -12.02
C THR A 89 -18.98 7.74 -11.72
N HIS A 90 -18.64 6.67 -11.00
CA HIS A 90 -17.25 6.30 -10.72
C HIS A 90 -16.56 5.61 -11.91
N TYR A 91 -17.33 5.13 -12.91
CA TYR A 91 -16.83 4.27 -13.99
C TYR A 91 -15.58 4.80 -14.68
N ARG A 92 -15.58 6.09 -15.04
CA ARG A 92 -14.45 6.74 -15.72
C ARG A 92 -13.16 6.65 -14.90
N ASP A 93 -13.24 6.93 -13.61
CA ASP A 93 -12.06 6.96 -12.74
C ASP A 93 -11.52 5.55 -12.50
N ILE A 94 -12.42 4.58 -12.29
CA ILE A 94 -12.05 3.18 -12.09
C ILE A 94 -11.45 2.59 -13.38
N ASN A 95 -11.96 2.95 -14.55
CA ASN A 95 -11.37 2.54 -15.83
C ASN A 95 -9.96 3.14 -16.01
N TYR A 96 -9.77 4.42 -15.64
CA TYR A 96 -8.43 5.03 -15.66
C TYR A 96 -7.46 4.33 -14.68
N LEU A 97 -7.95 3.93 -13.51
CA LEU A 97 -7.20 3.13 -12.54
C LEU A 97 -6.78 1.78 -13.12
N PHE A 98 -7.67 1.05 -13.80
CA PHE A 98 -7.31 -0.22 -14.44
C PHE A 98 -6.20 -0.03 -15.48
N ASN A 99 -6.29 0.99 -16.32
CA ASN A 99 -5.26 1.28 -17.31
C ASN A 99 -3.89 1.54 -16.66
N GLU A 100 -3.84 2.35 -15.59
CA GLU A 100 -2.59 2.59 -14.89
C GLU A 100 -2.07 1.33 -14.17
N LEU A 101 -2.96 0.54 -13.56
CA LEU A 101 -2.61 -0.73 -12.94
C LEU A 101 -1.97 -1.69 -13.95
N PHE A 102 -2.56 -1.86 -15.13
CA PHE A 102 -2.00 -2.71 -16.19
C PHE A 102 -0.65 -2.20 -16.66
N ASN A 103 -0.50 -0.89 -16.88
CA ASN A 103 0.78 -0.30 -17.22
C ASN A 103 1.85 -0.57 -16.16
N ARG A 104 1.49 -0.52 -14.87
CA ARG A 104 2.40 -0.85 -13.76
C ARG A 104 2.77 -2.31 -13.71
N ILE A 105 1.83 -3.22 -13.96
CA ILE A 105 2.13 -4.66 -14.04
C ILE A 105 3.14 -4.94 -15.15
N GLU A 106 2.97 -4.32 -16.32
CA GLU A 106 3.92 -4.46 -17.44
C GLU A 106 5.31 -3.88 -17.11
N ARG A 107 5.36 -2.69 -16.49
CA ARG A 107 6.63 -2.10 -16.01
C ARG A 107 7.28 -2.98 -14.96
N PHE A 108 6.53 -3.45 -13.98
CA PHE A 108 7.00 -4.37 -12.94
C PHE A 108 7.62 -5.64 -13.53
N ASN A 109 6.94 -6.28 -14.50
CA ASN A 109 7.46 -7.46 -15.18
C ASN A 109 8.76 -7.16 -15.94
N SER A 110 8.87 -5.98 -16.55
CA SER A 110 10.06 -5.53 -17.27
C SER A 110 11.24 -5.30 -16.31
N GLU A 111 11.01 -4.63 -15.18
CA GLU A 111 12.01 -4.40 -14.13
C GLU A 111 12.45 -5.72 -13.46
N LEU A 112 11.52 -6.64 -13.22
CA LEU A 112 11.80 -7.95 -12.64
C LEU A 112 12.77 -8.79 -13.49
N LEU A 113 12.78 -8.60 -14.81
CA LEU A 113 13.73 -9.27 -15.69
C LEU A 113 15.17 -8.76 -15.47
N GLN A 114 15.35 -7.52 -15.02
CA GLN A 114 16.67 -6.88 -14.86
C GLN A 114 17.40 -7.25 -13.57
N ILE A 115 16.67 -7.65 -12.52
CA ILE A 115 17.25 -7.96 -11.20
C ILE A 115 17.48 -9.46 -11.03
N SER A 116 18.49 -9.91 -10.30
CA SER A 116 18.66 -11.36 -9.95
C SER A 116 18.38 -11.67 -8.48
N GLU A 117 18.31 -10.63 -7.65
CA GLU A 117 18.14 -10.71 -6.21
C GLU A 117 17.07 -9.71 -5.77
N TRP A 118 16.39 -10.03 -4.67
CA TRP A 118 15.37 -9.19 -4.03
C TRP A 118 15.74 -8.92 -2.59
N LYS A 119 15.52 -7.70 -2.11
CA LYS A 119 15.68 -7.31 -0.71
C LYS A 119 14.51 -7.76 0.16
N TYR A 120 14.76 -8.71 1.05
CA TYR A 120 13.81 -9.11 2.08
C TYR A 120 14.22 -8.50 3.41
N CYS A 121 13.27 -7.93 4.14
CA CYS A 121 13.50 -7.41 5.47
C CYS A 121 12.48 -7.99 6.45
N ARG A 122 12.69 -7.73 7.74
CA ARG A 122 11.70 -8.07 8.76
C ARG A 122 10.57 -7.04 8.74
N CYS A 123 9.42 -7.44 8.23
CA CYS A 123 8.20 -6.64 8.21
C CYS A 123 7.42 -6.78 9.53
N PHE A 124 6.81 -5.69 9.95
CA PHE A 124 5.93 -5.55 11.11
C PHE A 124 4.54 -6.10 10.82
N GLY A 125 4.02 -5.93 9.60
CA GLY A 125 2.68 -6.35 9.20
C GLY A 125 1.55 -5.37 9.59
N ASP A 126 0.43 -5.49 8.88
CA ASP A 126 -0.70 -4.53 8.93
C ASP A 126 -1.23 -4.27 10.35
N LYS A 127 -1.40 -5.32 11.16
CA LYS A 127 -1.87 -5.16 12.54
C LYS A 127 -0.90 -4.30 13.36
N ASN A 128 0.39 -4.61 13.32
CA ASN A 128 1.39 -3.89 14.10
C ASN A 128 1.51 -2.43 13.62
N ILE A 129 1.42 -2.19 12.32
CA ILE A 129 1.39 -0.84 11.74
C ILE A 129 0.18 -0.05 12.23
N LYS A 130 -1.02 -0.61 12.17
CA LYS A 130 -2.22 0.04 12.73
C LYS A 130 -2.06 0.33 14.22
N HIS A 131 -1.43 -0.57 14.96
CA HIS A 131 -1.14 -0.36 16.37
C HIS A 131 -0.16 0.82 16.59
N LEU A 132 0.92 0.90 15.80
CA LEU A 132 1.90 2.00 15.88
C LEU A 132 1.29 3.36 15.51
N LEU A 133 0.42 3.39 14.50
CA LEU A 133 -0.10 4.65 13.94
C LEU A 133 -1.39 5.14 14.62
N VAL A 134 -2.25 4.22 15.11
CA VAL A 134 -3.62 4.57 15.56
C VAL A 134 -3.79 4.44 17.08
N LYS A 135 -3.20 3.41 17.70
CA LYS A 135 -3.45 3.11 19.12
C LYS A 135 -2.38 3.74 20.01
N ARG A 136 -2.74 4.88 20.60
CA ARG A 136 -1.97 5.66 21.59
C ARG A 136 -1.67 4.96 22.93
N HIS A 137 -1.86 3.64 23.03
CA HIS A 137 -1.58 2.86 24.24
C HIS A 137 -0.79 1.61 23.89
N LEU A 138 0.45 1.58 24.38
CA LEU A 138 1.33 0.43 24.30
C LEU A 138 0.91 -0.66 25.32
N TYR A 139 1.32 -1.89 24.99
CA TYR A 139 1.47 -3.03 25.90
C TYR A 139 0.18 -3.72 26.37
N LYS A 140 -0.30 -4.63 25.53
CA LYS A 140 -0.53 -6.04 25.91
C LYS A 140 -0.80 -6.84 24.63
N ASN A 141 0.16 -7.69 24.25
CA ASN A 141 0.01 -8.83 23.32
C ASN A 141 0.25 -8.62 21.79
N SER A 142 1.20 -7.79 21.35
CA SER A 142 1.59 -7.73 19.91
C SER A 142 2.90 -8.45 19.58
N HIS A 143 3.19 -9.58 20.22
CA HIS A 143 4.42 -10.35 20.00
C HIS A 143 4.33 -11.39 18.87
N GLU A 144 3.30 -11.38 18.03
CA GLU A 144 3.18 -12.34 16.94
C GLU A 144 2.88 -11.60 15.63
N HIS A 145 3.47 -12.06 14.52
CA HIS A 145 3.32 -11.60 13.13
C HIS A 145 4.40 -10.67 12.55
N TYR A 146 5.62 -10.62 13.11
CA TYR A 146 6.76 -10.27 12.25
C TYR A 146 6.94 -11.36 11.21
N PHE A 147 7.23 -10.98 9.97
CA PHE A 147 7.53 -11.92 8.90
C PHE A 147 8.65 -11.36 8.03
N ASN A 148 9.38 -12.23 7.33
CA ASN A 148 10.35 -11.79 6.34
C ASN A 148 9.63 -11.61 5.01
N GLY A 149 9.75 -10.42 4.41
CA GLY A 149 9.06 -10.08 3.17
C GLY A 149 9.62 -8.82 2.53
N SER A 150 8.96 -8.36 1.46
CA SER A 150 9.28 -7.06 0.87
C SER A 150 8.81 -5.94 1.80
N ALA A 151 9.67 -4.96 2.00
CA ALA A 151 9.41 -3.72 2.72
C ALA A 151 8.14 -3.00 2.21
N VAL A 152 7.82 -3.18 0.92
CA VAL A 152 6.63 -2.63 0.26
C VAL A 152 5.34 -2.96 1.00
N LEU A 153 5.20 -4.16 1.57
CA LEU A 153 3.97 -4.59 2.25
C LEU A 153 3.65 -3.72 3.46
N ASP A 154 4.68 -3.35 4.21
CA ASP A 154 4.55 -2.46 5.36
C ASP A 154 4.30 -1.02 4.93
N VAL A 155 4.98 -0.55 3.86
CA VAL A 155 4.72 0.77 3.28
C VAL A 155 3.26 0.89 2.83
N VAL A 156 2.72 -0.12 2.14
CA VAL A 156 1.29 -0.17 1.73
C VAL A 156 0.38 -0.05 2.95
N ALA A 157 0.65 -0.82 4.02
CA ALA A 157 -0.15 -0.77 5.23
C ALA A 157 -0.05 0.60 5.93
N MET A 158 1.13 1.23 5.96
CA MET A 158 1.32 2.56 6.53
C MET A 158 0.55 3.62 5.75
N ILE A 159 0.63 3.58 4.42
CA ILE A 159 -0.11 4.50 3.54
C ILE A 159 -1.62 4.30 3.71
N ARG A 160 -2.11 3.05 3.65
CA ARG A 160 -3.54 2.74 3.87
C ARG A 160 -4.04 3.22 5.23
N CYS A 161 -3.21 3.08 6.26
CA CYS A 161 -3.51 3.56 7.60
C CYS A 161 -3.52 5.09 7.66
N HIS A 162 -2.54 5.76 7.06
CA HIS A 162 -2.48 7.23 6.98
C HIS A 162 -3.78 7.78 6.36
N VAL A 163 -4.14 7.26 5.19
CA VAL A 163 -5.34 7.68 4.45
C VAL A 163 -6.64 7.38 5.21
N THR A 164 -6.69 6.27 5.93
CA THR A 164 -7.90 5.86 6.63
C THR A 164 -8.18 6.71 7.87
N TYR A 165 -7.14 7.08 8.63
CA TYR A 165 -7.29 7.66 9.96
C TYR A 165 -6.95 9.15 10.03
N PHE A 166 -6.31 9.70 9.01
CA PHE A 166 -5.93 11.10 8.93
C PHE A 166 -6.62 11.75 7.73
N GLU A 167 -6.84 13.06 7.80
CA GLU A 167 -7.38 13.79 6.65
C GLU A 167 -6.39 13.67 5.49
N TRP A 168 -6.88 13.25 4.34
CA TRP A 168 -6.05 13.14 3.15
C TRP A 168 -5.54 14.53 2.75
N GLN A 169 -4.25 14.78 2.97
CA GLN A 169 -3.51 15.90 2.40
C GLN A 169 -2.34 15.32 1.63
N ASP A 170 -2.33 15.50 0.31
CA ASP A 170 -1.32 14.92 -0.60
C ASP A 170 0.12 15.27 -0.18
N THR A 171 0.31 16.48 0.36
CA THR A 171 1.59 16.99 0.86
C THR A 171 2.11 16.16 2.02
N ASP A 172 1.25 15.88 3.01
CA ASP A 172 1.64 15.18 4.23
C ASP A 172 2.05 13.73 3.93
N LEU A 173 1.30 13.04 3.06
CA LEU A 173 1.64 11.68 2.68
C LEU A 173 2.97 11.62 1.92
N THR A 174 3.18 12.56 0.99
CA THR A 174 4.40 12.63 0.18
C THR A 174 5.63 12.93 1.04
N GLU A 175 5.53 13.87 1.98
CA GLU A 175 6.59 14.17 2.94
C GLU A 175 6.91 12.98 3.84
N ASN A 176 5.89 12.32 4.41
CA ASN A 176 6.07 11.13 5.24
C ASN A 176 6.72 9.98 4.47
N PHE A 177 6.30 9.75 3.23
CA PHE A 177 6.92 8.74 2.37
C PHE A 177 8.38 9.11 2.02
N GLY A 178 8.66 10.39 1.78
CA GLY A 178 10.03 10.90 1.60
C GLY A 178 10.93 10.57 2.80
N VAL A 179 10.45 10.80 4.02
CA VAL A 179 11.18 10.45 5.26
C VAL A 179 11.49 8.95 5.35
N TYR A 180 10.57 8.09 4.89
CA TYR A 180 10.85 6.66 4.80
C TYR A 180 11.95 6.35 3.77
N LEU A 181 11.87 6.94 2.57
CA LEU A 181 12.85 6.73 1.49
C LEU A 181 14.25 7.22 1.86
N GLU A 182 14.37 8.27 2.67
CA GLU A 182 15.65 8.73 3.22
C GLU A 182 16.33 7.66 4.11
N SER A 183 15.53 6.81 4.76
CA SER A 183 16.01 5.78 5.69
C SER A 183 16.16 4.40 5.04
N ASN A 184 15.31 4.09 4.04
CA ASN A 184 15.35 2.86 3.26
C ASN A 184 14.87 3.13 1.82
N GLN A 185 15.83 3.21 0.90
CA GLN A 185 15.53 3.44 -0.52
C GLN A 185 14.91 2.19 -1.14
N LEU A 186 13.80 2.38 -1.84
CA LEU A 186 13.16 1.34 -2.64
C LEU A 186 13.71 1.36 -4.07
N GLU A 187 13.96 0.17 -4.61
CA GLU A 187 14.35 0.01 -6.02
C GLU A 187 13.14 0.21 -6.95
N GLN A 188 13.40 0.44 -8.25
CA GLN A 188 12.33 0.70 -9.21
C GLN A 188 11.30 -0.44 -9.26
N VAL A 189 11.75 -1.70 -9.22
CA VAL A 189 10.88 -2.88 -9.13
C VAL A 189 9.97 -2.84 -7.89
N GLU A 190 10.45 -2.32 -6.76
CA GLU A 190 9.71 -2.20 -5.51
C GLU A 190 8.73 -1.03 -5.55
N LEU A 191 9.09 0.06 -6.23
CA LEU A 191 8.20 1.20 -6.47
C LEU A 191 7.04 0.81 -7.40
N GLU A 192 7.29 0.02 -8.45
CA GLU A 192 6.21 -0.50 -9.29
C GLU A 192 5.32 -1.48 -8.52
N LEU A 193 5.92 -2.36 -7.70
CA LEU A 193 5.17 -3.25 -6.82
C LEU A 193 4.29 -2.48 -5.82
N LEU A 194 4.83 -1.40 -5.24
CA LEU A 194 4.08 -0.51 -4.35
C LEU A 194 2.88 0.10 -5.09
N GLY A 195 3.09 0.61 -6.29
CA GLY A 195 2.02 1.15 -7.12
C GLY A 195 0.92 0.10 -7.39
N ILE A 196 1.29 -1.14 -7.72
CA ILE A 196 0.32 -2.22 -7.96
C ILE A 196 -0.54 -2.48 -6.71
N TYR A 197 0.06 -2.58 -5.53
CA TYR A 197 -0.69 -2.83 -4.28
C TYR A 197 -1.58 -1.66 -3.84
N LEU A 198 -1.17 -0.42 -4.13
CA LEU A 198 -1.97 0.77 -3.82
C LEU A 198 -3.14 0.95 -4.78
N LEU A 199 -3.02 0.46 -6.02
CA LEU A 199 -4.05 0.53 -7.05
C LEU A 199 -4.91 -0.74 -7.16
N ASP A 200 -4.75 -1.73 -6.29
CA ASP A 200 -5.56 -2.96 -6.32
C ASP A 200 -7.06 -2.65 -6.16
N PRO A 201 -7.90 -2.93 -7.18
CA PRO A 201 -9.32 -2.60 -7.18
C PRO A 201 -10.18 -3.65 -6.46
N THR A 202 -9.58 -4.72 -5.90
CA THR A 202 -10.30 -5.88 -5.36
C THR A 202 -11.40 -5.47 -4.37
N GLU A 203 -11.11 -4.59 -3.41
CA GLU A 203 -12.09 -4.20 -2.39
C GLU A 203 -13.26 -3.41 -2.99
N TYR A 204 -12.98 -2.50 -3.94
CA TYR A 204 -14.02 -1.74 -4.63
C TYR A 204 -14.94 -2.66 -5.43
N PHE A 205 -14.34 -3.59 -6.18
CA PHE A 205 -15.10 -4.53 -7.00
C PHE A 205 -15.96 -5.47 -6.16
N GLN A 206 -15.41 -6.02 -5.06
CA GLN A 206 -16.17 -6.82 -4.10
C GLN A 206 -17.36 -6.05 -3.53
N ALA A 207 -17.22 -4.75 -3.24
CA ALA A 207 -18.34 -3.94 -2.76
C ALA A 207 -19.45 -3.72 -3.81
N VAL A 208 -19.09 -3.62 -5.09
CA VAL A 208 -20.06 -3.57 -6.21
C VAL A 208 -20.75 -4.92 -6.38
N GLU A 209 -19.98 -6.01 -6.36
CA GLU A 209 -20.50 -7.37 -6.50
C GLU A 209 -21.44 -7.75 -5.33
N ASP A 210 -21.05 -7.44 -4.09
CA ASP A 210 -21.88 -7.61 -2.90
C ASP A 210 -23.26 -6.95 -3.06
N TYR A 211 -23.27 -5.75 -3.65
CA TYR A 211 -24.48 -4.99 -3.93
C TYR A 211 -25.31 -5.64 -5.04
N ALA A 212 -24.69 -5.90 -6.19
CA ALA A 212 -25.36 -6.43 -7.37
C ALA A 212 -25.97 -7.82 -7.14
N THR A 213 -25.24 -8.68 -6.43
CA THR A 213 -25.67 -10.06 -6.11
C THR A 213 -26.52 -10.15 -4.86
N ARG A 214 -26.65 -9.06 -4.09
CA ARG A 214 -27.30 -9.04 -2.77
C ARG A 214 -26.69 -10.07 -1.81
N ALA A 215 -25.38 -10.29 -1.91
CA ALA A 215 -24.67 -11.27 -1.08
C ALA A 215 -24.64 -10.88 0.41
N THR A 216 -24.96 -9.64 0.76
CA THR A 216 -24.92 -9.15 2.14
C THR A 216 -26.22 -8.47 2.56
N SER A 217 -26.48 -8.44 3.87
CA SER A 217 -27.64 -7.76 4.45
C SER A 217 -27.42 -6.24 4.64
N LYS A 218 -26.43 -5.66 3.96
CA LYS A 218 -26.10 -4.24 4.08
C LYS A 218 -27.25 -3.40 3.52
N SER A 219 -27.58 -2.33 4.23
CA SER A 219 -28.52 -1.32 3.76
C SER A 219 -27.93 -0.53 2.58
N MET A 220 -28.81 0.16 1.85
CA MET A 220 -28.41 1.05 0.76
C MET A 220 -27.41 2.12 1.23
N MET A 221 -27.63 2.67 2.42
CA MET A 221 -26.74 3.67 3.02
C MET A 221 -25.34 3.10 3.30
N GLU A 222 -25.26 1.87 3.82
CA GLU A 222 -23.97 1.21 4.08
C GLU A 222 -23.21 0.95 2.78
N HIS A 223 -23.88 0.49 1.72
CA HIS A 223 -23.27 0.37 0.39
C HIS A 223 -22.75 1.70 -0.13
N THR A 224 -23.55 2.78 0.00
CA THR A 224 -23.12 4.13 -0.42
C THR A 224 -21.87 4.59 0.32
N ILE A 225 -21.80 4.39 1.65
CA ILE A 225 -20.64 4.79 2.45
C ILE A 225 -19.38 4.01 2.06
N ILE A 226 -19.50 2.68 1.93
CA ILE A 226 -18.38 1.80 1.60
C ILE A 226 -17.81 2.15 0.23
N LEU A 227 -18.66 2.21 -0.80
CA LEU A 227 -18.23 2.48 -2.17
C LEU A 227 -17.62 3.88 -2.31
N ASN A 228 -18.20 4.91 -1.68
CA ASN A 228 -17.60 6.25 -1.68
C ASN A 228 -16.21 6.25 -1.04
N ARG A 229 -16.04 5.56 0.08
CA ARG A 229 -14.73 5.49 0.76
C ARG A 229 -13.70 4.77 -0.11
N LEU A 230 -14.07 3.66 -0.73
CA LEU A 230 -13.19 2.88 -1.60
C LEU A 230 -12.83 3.66 -2.88
N HIS A 231 -13.80 4.33 -3.51
CA HIS A 231 -13.54 5.18 -4.68
C HIS A 231 -12.62 6.35 -4.34
N ARG A 232 -12.83 7.04 -3.21
CA ARG A 232 -11.94 8.13 -2.75
C ARG A 232 -10.53 7.64 -2.49
N PHE A 233 -10.38 6.47 -1.86
CA PHE A 233 -9.06 5.86 -1.66
C PHE A 233 -8.38 5.56 -2.99
N ALA A 234 -9.11 4.90 -3.90
CA ALA A 234 -8.59 4.48 -5.20
C ALA A 234 -8.17 5.67 -6.08
N THR A 235 -8.99 6.71 -6.15
CA THR A 235 -8.69 7.94 -6.92
C THR A 235 -7.55 8.75 -6.30
N GLY A 236 -7.50 8.87 -4.97
CA GLY A 236 -6.39 9.51 -4.29
C GLY A 236 -5.07 8.78 -4.56
N MET A 237 -5.06 7.46 -4.42
CA MET A 237 -3.87 6.64 -4.69
C MET A 237 -3.45 6.69 -6.16
N LEU A 238 -4.41 6.75 -7.08
CA LEU A 238 -4.13 6.95 -8.51
C LEU A 238 -3.38 8.25 -8.77
N GLY A 239 -3.90 9.38 -8.25
CA GLY A 239 -3.21 10.67 -8.37
C GLY A 239 -1.84 10.65 -7.71
N TRP A 240 -1.76 10.11 -6.49
CA TRP A 240 -0.51 10.06 -5.74
C TRP A 240 0.56 9.19 -6.41
N THR A 241 0.21 8.00 -6.90
CA THR A 241 1.15 7.08 -7.56
C THR A 241 1.67 7.63 -8.88
N ILE A 242 0.82 8.29 -9.68
CA ILE A 242 1.24 8.95 -10.93
C ILE A 242 2.26 10.05 -10.64
N ASN A 243 2.04 10.84 -9.60
CA ASN A 243 2.89 12.00 -9.30
C ASN A 243 4.19 11.63 -8.57
N ASN A 244 4.17 10.59 -7.73
CA ASN A 244 5.26 10.30 -6.79
C ASN A 244 6.04 9.02 -7.09
N LEU A 245 5.46 8.09 -7.86
CA LEU A 245 6.11 6.83 -8.24
C LEU A 245 6.45 6.77 -9.74
N ALA A 246 6.42 7.90 -10.44
CA ALA A 246 6.86 7.95 -11.83
C ALA A 246 8.33 7.53 -11.91
N ALA A 247 8.64 6.65 -12.87
CA ALA A 247 10.02 6.35 -13.20
C ALA A 247 10.74 7.67 -13.48
N LYS A 248 11.87 7.92 -12.81
CA LYS A 248 12.75 9.00 -13.23
C LYS A 248 13.08 8.75 -14.71
N PRO A 249 12.90 9.72 -15.61
CA PRO A 249 13.44 9.57 -16.95
C PRO A 249 14.91 9.23 -16.79
N GLY A 250 15.32 8.08 -17.31
CA GLY A 250 16.67 7.58 -17.14
C GLY A 250 17.65 8.68 -17.52
N ASP A 251 18.69 8.83 -16.69
CA ASP A 251 19.97 9.38 -17.15
C ASP A 251 20.44 8.46 -18.28
N SER A 252 19.93 8.71 -19.48
CA SER A 252 20.52 8.20 -20.71
C SER A 252 21.82 8.97 -20.87
N ASP A 253 22.91 8.29 -20.52
CA ASP A 253 24.29 8.50 -20.97
C ASP A 253 24.61 9.88 -21.56
N ASP A 254 25.26 10.72 -20.76
CA ASP A 254 26.25 11.71 -21.22
C ASP A 254 27.59 11.43 -20.52
#